data_AF-A0A233RYU7-F1
#
_entry.id   AF-A0A233RYU7-F1
#
_cell.length_a   1.000
_cell.length_b   1.000
_cell.length_c   1.000
_cell.angle_alpha   90.00
_cell.angle_beta   90.00
_cell.angle_gamma   90.00
#
_symmetry.space_group_name_H-M   'P 1'
#
loop_
_entity.id
_entity.type
_entity.pdbx_description
1 polymer ?
#
loop_
_entity_poly.entity_id
_entity_poly.type
_entity_poly.pdbx_seq_one_letter_code
_entity_poly.pdbx_strand_id
1 'polypeptide(L)'
;MGSAWLVFGTLIAVFGPRALDESNPLWLGTARFLTINALTWVFITPSFAGLLLVQVRQSALADDIASAVEDGKAGQLIVELLWLRAAMLRFLLTFATAITGGVLALGALRGALLAHGTPADDVPVLRLLTYGGVFTVTAAFIFVPAYLAWQEQVFALRDALYPVPEDGRPSHDWFDARDSFDTLLAARVSAGRVLTAVFGVLAPLAGSVVSALLSANH
;
A
#
# COMPACT_ATOMS: atom_id res chain seq x y z
N MET A 1 -0.85 -17.68 10.11
CA MET A 1 -0.53 -17.49 8.66
C MET A 1 -1.58 -18.11 7.73
N GLY A 2 -2.20 -19.26 8.01
CA GLY A 2 -3.14 -19.91 7.07
C GLY A 2 -4.53 -19.28 6.88
N SER A 3 -5.05 -18.53 7.87
CA SER A 3 -6.43 -18.00 7.84
C SER A 3 -6.63 -16.80 6.89
N ALA A 4 -5.63 -15.92 6.78
CA ALA A 4 -5.70 -14.75 5.89
C ALA A 4 -5.74 -15.18 4.41
N TRP A 5 -5.01 -16.23 4.04
CA TRP A 5 -5.01 -16.81 2.70
C TRP A 5 -6.32 -17.48 2.32
N LEU A 6 -7.03 -18.08 3.28
CA LEU A 6 -8.36 -18.67 3.04
C LEU A 6 -9.42 -17.59 2.81
N VAL A 7 -9.41 -16.52 3.61
CA VAL A 7 -10.31 -15.37 3.41
C VAL A 7 -10.05 -14.71 2.05
N PHE A 8 -8.78 -14.57 1.67
CA PHE A 8 -8.39 -14.06 0.35
C PHE A 8 -8.79 -14.99 -0.81
N GLY A 9 -8.57 -16.30 -0.69
CA GLY A 9 -9.00 -17.28 -1.68
C GLY A 9 -10.52 -17.30 -1.88
N THR A 10 -11.27 -17.06 -0.80
CA THR A 10 -12.73 -16.95 -0.85
C THR A 10 -13.18 -15.66 -1.56
N LEU A 11 -12.53 -14.53 -1.29
CA LEU A 11 -12.80 -13.27 -2.00
C LEU A 11 -12.51 -13.40 -3.50
N ILE A 12 -11.49 -14.17 -3.89
CA ILE A 12 -11.16 -14.44 -5.30
C ILE A 12 -12.21 -15.35 -5.96
N ALA A 13 -12.66 -16.40 -5.28
CA ALA A 13 -13.69 -17.29 -5.83
C ALA A 13 -15.06 -16.59 -5.97
N VAL A 14 -15.32 -15.59 -5.12
CA VAL A 14 -16.59 -14.84 -5.09
C VAL A 14 -16.57 -13.63 -6.05
N PHE A 15 -15.44 -12.94 -6.19
CA PHE A 15 -15.34 -11.68 -6.97
C PHE A 15 -14.45 -11.76 -8.22
N GLY A 16 -13.72 -12.87 -8.43
CA GLY A 16 -12.98 -13.11 -9.66
C GLY A 16 -13.93 -13.31 -10.85
N PRO A 17 -13.52 -12.95 -12.07
CA PRO A 17 -14.37 -13.15 -13.24
C PRO A 17 -14.62 -14.63 -13.43
N ARG A 18 -15.87 -15.05 -13.29
CA ARG A 18 -16.30 -16.39 -13.70
C ARG A 18 -15.97 -16.55 -15.17
N ALA A 19 -15.36 -17.69 -15.49
CA ALA A 19 -14.92 -18.02 -16.83
C ALA A 19 -16.02 -17.74 -17.86
N LEU A 20 -15.74 -16.81 -18.77
CA LEU A 20 -16.49 -16.71 -20.01
C LEU A 20 -16.15 -17.96 -20.81
N ASP A 21 -17.20 -18.66 -21.24
CA ASP A 21 -17.19 -19.94 -21.96
C ASP A 21 -16.25 -19.93 -23.19
N GLU A 22 -15.66 -21.09 -23.52
CA GLU A 22 -14.70 -21.28 -24.63
C GLU A 22 -15.28 -20.93 -26.01
N SER A 23 -16.61 -20.81 -26.10
CA SER A 23 -17.35 -20.39 -27.29
C SER A 23 -17.19 -18.89 -27.63
N ASN A 24 -16.58 -18.08 -26.77
CA ASN A 24 -16.49 -16.63 -26.95
C ASN A 24 -15.17 -16.21 -27.66
N PRO A 25 -15.23 -15.44 -28.77
CA PRO A 25 -14.04 -14.99 -29.53
C PRO A 25 -13.03 -14.15 -28.70
N LEU A 26 -13.40 -13.75 -27.48
CA LEU A 26 -12.57 -13.04 -26.53
C LEU A 26 -11.71 -13.94 -25.62
N TRP A 27 -11.63 -15.26 -25.86
CA TRP A 27 -10.75 -16.18 -25.12
C TRP A 27 -9.29 -15.68 -25.02
N LEU A 28 -8.75 -15.10 -26.09
CA LEU A 28 -7.43 -14.45 -26.07
C LEU A 28 -7.37 -13.28 -25.08
N GLY A 29 -8.47 -12.54 -24.90
CA GLY A 29 -8.65 -11.53 -23.86
C GLY A 29 -8.69 -12.14 -22.46
N THR A 30 -9.37 -13.26 -22.26
CA THR A 30 -9.45 -13.97 -20.97
C THR A 30 -8.09 -14.56 -20.56
N ALA A 31 -7.34 -15.13 -21.49
CA ALA A 31 -5.99 -15.64 -21.24
C ALA A 31 -4.99 -14.52 -20.91
N ARG A 32 -5.03 -13.40 -21.65
CA ARG A 32 -4.23 -12.20 -21.35
C ARG A 32 -4.62 -11.59 -20.00
N PHE A 33 -5.90 -11.57 -19.68
CA PHE A 33 -6.43 -11.12 -18.40
C PHE A 33 -5.94 -11.97 -17.24
N LEU A 34 -6.03 -13.30 -17.35
CA LEU A 34 -5.50 -14.25 -16.36
C LEU A 34 -3.98 -14.10 -16.20
N THR A 35 -3.25 -13.86 -17.30
CA THR A 35 -1.81 -13.64 -17.27
C THR A 35 -1.45 -12.32 -16.58
N ILE A 36 -2.18 -11.23 -16.86
CA ILE A 36 -2.01 -9.94 -16.17
C ILE A 36 -2.36 -10.05 -14.70
N ASN A 37 -3.42 -10.79 -14.34
CA ASN A 37 -3.76 -11.09 -12.96
C ASN A 37 -2.63 -11.87 -12.28
N ALA A 38 -2.15 -12.96 -12.89
CA ALA A 38 -1.06 -13.78 -12.36
C ALA A 38 0.23 -12.96 -12.18
N LEU A 39 0.59 -12.10 -13.13
CA LEU A 39 1.70 -11.15 -13.00
C LEU A 39 1.47 -10.19 -11.83
N THR A 40 0.26 -9.62 -11.73
CA THR A 40 -0.13 -8.74 -10.62
C THR A 40 0.03 -9.46 -9.28
N TRP A 41 -0.28 -10.76 -9.18
CA TRP A 41 -0.05 -11.58 -7.99
C TRP A 41 1.42 -11.80 -7.67
N VAL A 42 2.28 -12.00 -8.68
CA VAL A 42 3.74 -12.09 -8.51
C VAL A 42 4.33 -10.80 -7.94
N PHE A 43 3.71 -9.63 -8.21
CA PHE A 43 4.15 -8.34 -7.65
C PHE A 43 3.50 -7.99 -6.31
N ILE A 44 2.24 -8.37 -6.10
CA ILE A 44 1.51 -8.13 -4.85
C ILE A 44 2.10 -8.95 -3.70
N THR A 45 2.39 -10.23 -3.92
CA THR A 45 2.86 -11.16 -2.88
C THR A 45 4.16 -10.71 -2.19
N PRO A 46 5.24 -10.35 -2.91
CA PRO A 46 6.47 -9.87 -2.28
C PRO A 46 6.29 -8.50 -1.62
N SER A 47 5.44 -7.63 -2.17
CA SER A 47 5.13 -6.33 -1.55
C SER A 47 4.39 -6.51 -0.21
N PHE A 48 3.45 -7.44 -0.18
CA PHE A 48 2.70 -7.83 1.01
C PHE A 48 3.59 -8.51 2.06
N ALA A 49 4.42 -9.47 1.63
CA ALA A 49 5.39 -10.13 2.49
C ALA A 49 6.43 -9.14 3.05
N GLY A 50 6.86 -8.17 2.24
CA GLY A 50 7.77 -7.09 2.65
C GLY A 50 7.17 -6.22 3.76
N LEU A 51 5.90 -5.83 3.66
CA LEU A 51 5.21 -5.07 4.71
C LEU A 51 5.09 -5.85 6.02
N LEU A 52 4.79 -7.16 5.94
CA LEU A 52 4.73 -8.01 7.13
C LEU A 52 6.11 -8.24 7.77
N LEU A 53 7.15 -8.42 6.96
CA LEU A 53 8.53 -8.55 7.45
C LEU A 53 8.99 -7.26 8.13
N VAL A 54 8.61 -6.10 7.58
CA VAL A 54 8.84 -4.80 8.22
C VAL A 54 8.15 -4.73 9.58
N GLN A 55 6.90 -5.20 9.72
CA GLN A 55 6.23 -5.26 11.02
C GLN A 55 6.94 -6.18 12.02
N VAL A 56 7.38 -7.37 11.59
CA VAL A 56 8.12 -8.29 12.48
C VAL A 56 9.46 -7.68 12.92
N ARG A 57 10.18 -7.05 11.98
CA ARG A 57 11.45 -6.39 12.30
C ARG A 57 11.27 -5.19 13.22
N GLN A 58 10.21 -4.41 13.01
CA GLN A 58 9.81 -3.33 13.90
C GLN A 58 9.52 -3.84 15.32
N SER A 59 8.77 -4.93 15.48
CA SER A 59 8.51 -5.47 16.82
C SER A 59 9.80 -5.89 17.54
N ALA A 60 10.78 -6.43 16.83
CA ALA A 60 12.08 -6.79 17.42
C ALA A 60 12.91 -5.55 17.80
N LEU A 61 12.88 -4.49 16.97
CA LEU A 61 13.63 -3.26 17.22
C LEU A 61 13.07 -2.44 18.38
N ALA A 62 11.77 -2.54 18.67
CA ALA A 62 11.14 -1.80 19.76
C ALA A 62 11.77 -2.12 21.14
N ASP A 63 12.17 -3.37 21.36
CA ASP A 63 12.78 -3.81 22.60
C ASP A 63 14.25 -3.37 22.73
N ASP A 64 14.90 -3.05 21.62
CA ASP A 64 16.34 -2.75 21.54
C ASP A 64 16.67 -1.25 21.55
N ILE A 65 15.68 -0.35 21.55
CA ILE A 65 15.92 1.10 21.41
C ILE A 65 16.75 1.65 22.58
N ALA A 66 16.38 1.31 23.82
CA ALA A 66 17.05 1.81 25.01
C ALA A 66 18.51 1.33 25.11
N SER A 67 18.73 0.03 24.86
CA SER A 67 20.08 -0.56 24.88
C SER A 67 20.95 -0.04 23.74
N ALA A 68 20.39 0.21 22.55
CA ALA A 68 21.12 0.75 21.42
C ALA A 68 21.60 2.20 21.63
N VAL A 69 20.86 3.00 22.41
CA VAL A 69 21.29 4.36 22.79
C VAL A 69 22.44 4.30 23.79
N GLU A 70 22.34 3.46 24.83
CA GLU A 70 23.41 3.26 25.82
C GLU A 70 24.71 2.74 25.19
N ASP A 71 24.60 1.83 24.22
CA ASP A 71 25.72 1.26 23.46
C ASP A 71 26.35 2.23 22.43
N GLY A 72 25.81 3.45 22.27
CA GLY A 72 26.28 4.42 21.28
C GLY A 72 26.00 4.02 19.81
N LYS A 73 25.08 3.09 19.57
CA LYS A 73 24.72 2.57 18.23
C LYS A 73 23.53 3.29 17.60
N ALA A 74 23.06 4.37 18.21
CA ALA A 74 21.90 5.14 17.73
C ALA A 74 21.99 5.54 16.25
N GLY A 75 23.19 5.84 15.74
CA GLY A 75 23.38 6.15 14.31
C GLY A 75 22.98 5.00 13.38
N GLN A 76 23.28 3.75 13.75
CA GLN A 76 22.87 2.57 12.96
C GLN A 76 21.35 2.38 12.99
N LEU A 77 20.73 2.61 14.15
CA LEU A 77 19.28 2.52 14.31
C LEU A 77 18.53 3.58 13.48
N ILE A 78 19.05 4.80 13.40
CA ILE A 78 18.51 5.86 12.53
C ILE A 78 18.55 5.42 11.06
N VAL A 79 19.67 4.85 10.60
CA VAL A 79 19.81 4.34 9.23
C VAL A 79 18.84 3.19 8.97
N GLU A 80 18.66 2.27 9.92
CA GLU A 80 17.70 1.17 9.79
C GLU A 80 16.26 1.69 9.72
N LEU A 81 15.87 2.66 10.56
CA LEU A 81 14.54 3.30 10.51
C LEU A 81 14.29 4.07 9.21
N LEU A 82 15.30 4.76 8.67
CA LEU A 82 15.22 5.40 7.35
C LEU A 82 15.02 4.36 6.24
N TRP A 83 15.75 3.25 6.29
CA TRP A 83 15.64 2.18 5.32
C TRP A 83 14.28 1.49 5.39
N LEU A 84 13.78 1.18 6.60
CA LEU A 84 12.46 0.58 6.81
C LEU A 84 11.34 1.47 6.27
N ARG A 85 11.41 2.78 6.53
CA ARG A 85 10.48 3.75 5.94
C ARG A 85 10.53 3.72 4.42
N ALA A 86 11.72 3.80 3.84
CA ALA A 86 11.90 3.78 2.38
C ALA A 86 11.39 2.48 1.75
N ALA A 87 11.66 1.34 2.38
CA ALA A 87 11.17 0.03 1.94
C ALA A 87 9.64 -0.05 1.97
N MET A 88 9.03 0.37 3.08
CA MET A 88 7.58 0.41 3.25
C MET A 88 6.90 1.29 2.20
N LEU A 89 7.45 2.48 1.90
CA LEU A 89 6.95 3.37 0.85
C LEU A 89 7.10 2.77 -0.55
N ARG A 90 8.22 2.10 -0.85
CA ARG A 90 8.43 1.41 -2.13
C ARG A 90 7.43 0.27 -2.33
N PHE A 91 7.16 -0.53 -1.29
CA PHE A 91 6.17 -1.59 -1.36
C PHE A 91 4.76 -1.04 -1.53
N LEU A 92 4.39 0.02 -0.80
CA LEU A 92 3.09 0.68 -0.97
C LEU A 92 2.93 1.23 -2.40
N LEU A 93 3.94 1.90 -2.94
CA LEU A 93 3.90 2.45 -4.30
C LEU A 93 3.77 1.34 -5.36
N THR A 94 4.54 0.26 -5.20
CA THR A 94 4.49 -0.89 -6.11
C THR A 94 3.10 -1.54 -6.09
N PHE A 95 2.54 -1.72 -4.90
CA PHE A 95 1.19 -2.26 -4.72
C PHE A 95 0.11 -1.36 -5.33
N ALA A 96 0.18 -0.05 -5.06
CA ALA A 96 -0.75 0.92 -5.64
C ALA A 96 -0.69 0.94 -7.17
N THR A 97 0.53 0.92 -7.74
CA THR A 97 0.74 0.86 -9.20
C THR A 97 0.14 -0.41 -9.81
N ALA A 98 0.34 -1.56 -9.17
CA ALA A 98 -0.19 -2.83 -9.63
C ALA A 98 -1.73 -2.85 -9.62
N ILE A 99 -2.36 -2.37 -8.55
CA ILE A 99 -3.83 -2.27 -8.46
C ILE A 99 -4.36 -1.32 -9.51
N THR A 100 -3.78 -0.12 -9.64
CA THR A 100 -4.20 0.84 -10.66
C THR A 100 -4.10 0.20 -12.03
N GLY A 101 -2.96 -0.39 -12.40
CA GLY A 101 -2.80 -1.09 -13.67
C GLY A 101 -3.84 -2.18 -13.91
N GLY A 102 -4.14 -2.99 -12.89
CA GLY A 102 -5.18 -4.01 -12.94
C GLY A 102 -6.58 -3.41 -13.19
N VAL A 103 -6.97 -2.38 -12.44
CA VAL A 103 -8.25 -1.69 -12.60
C VAL A 103 -8.36 -1.03 -13.99
N LEU A 104 -7.28 -0.43 -14.50
CA LEU A 104 -7.24 0.14 -15.85
C LEU A 104 -7.47 -0.94 -16.91
N ALA A 105 -6.78 -2.09 -16.79
CA ALA A 105 -6.91 -3.20 -17.73
C ALA A 105 -8.32 -3.83 -17.70
N LEU A 106 -8.90 -4.02 -16.52
CA LEU A 106 -10.30 -4.43 -16.36
C LEU A 106 -11.23 -3.40 -17.03
N GLY A 107 -10.97 -2.10 -16.83
CA GLY A 107 -11.80 -1.03 -17.38
C GLY A 107 -11.80 -1.04 -18.91
N ALA A 108 -10.62 -1.19 -19.52
CA ALA A 108 -10.47 -1.32 -20.96
C ALA A 108 -11.19 -2.58 -21.51
N LEU A 109 -11.07 -3.72 -20.81
CA LEU A 109 -11.77 -4.95 -21.18
C LEU A 109 -13.30 -4.78 -21.15
N ARG A 110 -13.83 -4.13 -20.10
CA ARG A 110 -15.26 -3.80 -20.03
C ARG A 110 -15.68 -2.93 -21.22
N GLY A 111 -14.91 -1.89 -21.55
CA GLY A 111 -15.19 -1.03 -22.71
C GLY A 111 -15.24 -1.82 -24.03
N ALA A 112 -14.31 -2.75 -24.23
CA ALA A 112 -14.29 -3.61 -25.42
C ALA A 112 -15.50 -4.56 -25.48
N LEU A 113 -15.90 -5.16 -24.35
CA LEU A 113 -17.05 -6.06 -24.26
C LEU A 113 -18.37 -5.34 -24.60
N LEU A 114 -18.54 -4.13 -24.08
CA LEU A 114 -19.71 -3.29 -24.40
C LEU A 114 -19.75 -2.92 -25.89
N ALA A 115 -18.60 -2.53 -26.46
CA ALA A 115 -18.50 -2.21 -27.88
C ALA A 115 -18.78 -3.42 -28.80
N HIS A 116 -18.66 -4.64 -28.29
CA HIS A 116 -19.03 -5.89 -28.98
C HIS A 116 -20.49 -6.31 -28.73
N GLY A 117 -21.31 -5.47 -28.09
CA GLY A 117 -22.73 -5.72 -27.88
C GLY A 117 -23.04 -6.57 -26.65
N THR A 118 -22.07 -6.79 -25.75
CA THR A 118 -22.36 -7.42 -24.46
C THR A 118 -23.24 -6.48 -23.62
N PRO A 119 -24.38 -6.94 -23.08
CA PRO A 119 -25.22 -6.13 -22.21
C PRO A 119 -24.45 -5.58 -21.01
N ALA A 120 -24.71 -4.32 -20.65
CA ALA A 120 -24.02 -3.67 -19.52
C ALA A 120 -24.28 -4.35 -18.17
N ASP A 121 -25.43 -5.02 -18.03
CA ASP A 121 -25.81 -5.78 -16.84
C ASP A 121 -24.96 -7.03 -16.62
N ASP A 122 -24.41 -7.61 -17.69
CA ASP A 122 -23.53 -8.78 -17.63
C ASP A 122 -22.10 -8.40 -17.19
N VAL A 123 -21.72 -7.13 -17.38
CA VAL A 123 -20.41 -6.56 -17.00
C VAL A 123 -20.56 -5.33 -16.09
N PRO A 124 -21.11 -5.50 -14.88
CA PRO A 124 -21.45 -4.37 -14.02
C PRO A 124 -20.22 -3.61 -13.53
N VAL A 125 -20.21 -2.28 -13.72
CA VAL A 125 -19.09 -1.41 -13.31
C VAL A 125 -18.82 -1.50 -11.80
N LEU A 126 -19.86 -1.79 -11.02
CA LEU A 126 -19.77 -1.93 -9.58
C LEU A 126 -18.80 -3.05 -9.17
N ARG A 127 -18.75 -4.18 -9.90
CA ARG A 127 -17.79 -5.26 -9.59
C ARG A 127 -16.34 -4.80 -9.75
N LEU A 128 -16.09 -3.96 -10.75
CA LEU A 128 -14.77 -3.40 -11.07
C LEU A 128 -14.31 -2.40 -10.00
N LEU A 129 -15.23 -1.55 -9.55
CA LEU A 129 -15.00 -0.61 -8.45
C LEU A 129 -14.78 -1.34 -7.12
N THR A 130 -15.58 -2.36 -6.83
CA THR A 130 -15.43 -3.19 -5.62
C THR A 130 -14.07 -3.89 -5.60
N TYR A 131 -13.59 -4.40 -6.75
CA TYR A 131 -12.26 -4.99 -6.85
C TYR A 131 -11.16 -3.99 -6.44
N GLY A 132 -11.09 -2.82 -7.08
CA GLY A 132 -10.09 -1.80 -6.73
C GLY A 132 -10.22 -1.29 -5.28
N GLY A 133 -11.46 -1.15 -4.81
CA GLY A 133 -11.78 -0.73 -3.44
C GLY A 133 -11.27 -1.71 -2.38
N VAL A 134 -11.56 -3.01 -2.54
CA VAL A 134 -11.12 -4.06 -1.59
C VAL A 134 -9.60 -4.10 -1.46
N PHE A 135 -8.88 -4.02 -2.57
CA PHE A 135 -7.41 -4.03 -2.54
C PHE A 135 -6.84 -2.76 -1.91
N THR A 136 -7.42 -1.60 -2.18
CA THR A 136 -7.02 -0.32 -1.56
C THR A 136 -7.23 -0.36 -0.04
N VAL A 137 -8.39 -0.84 0.41
CA VAL A 137 -8.71 -1.01 1.84
C VAL A 137 -7.73 -1.98 2.49
N THR A 138 -7.44 -3.12 1.85
CA THR A 138 -6.46 -4.09 2.34
C THR A 138 -5.07 -3.45 2.51
N ALA A 139 -4.63 -2.67 1.52
CA ALA A 139 -3.37 -1.91 1.61
C ALA A 139 -3.35 -1.04 2.86
N ALA A 140 -4.40 -0.27 3.08
CA ALA A 140 -4.50 0.63 4.22
C ALA A 140 -4.45 -0.12 5.55
N PHE A 141 -5.18 -1.24 5.67
CA PHE A 141 -5.19 -2.06 6.89
C PHE A 141 -3.82 -2.63 7.27
N ILE A 142 -2.89 -2.76 6.33
CA ILE A 142 -1.55 -3.29 6.60
C ILE A 142 -0.55 -2.15 6.75
N PHE A 143 -0.59 -1.18 5.83
CA PHE A 143 0.34 -0.06 5.82
C PHE A 143 0.15 0.85 7.03
N VAL A 144 -1.09 1.20 7.39
CA VAL A 144 -1.36 2.14 8.48
C VAL A 144 -0.76 1.67 9.81
N PRO A 145 -1.04 0.44 10.31
CA PRO A 145 -0.45 0.00 11.57
C PRO A 145 1.08 -0.13 11.49
N ALA A 146 1.64 -0.59 10.37
CA ALA A 146 3.10 -0.65 10.19
C ALA A 146 3.76 0.74 10.22
N TYR A 147 3.08 1.73 9.66
CA TYR A 147 3.56 3.11 9.64
C TYR A 147 3.46 3.76 11.02
N LEU A 148 2.38 3.52 11.75
CA LEU A 148 2.21 4.01 13.13
C LEU A 148 3.26 3.40 14.06
N ALA A 149 3.50 2.09 13.99
CA ALA A 149 4.54 1.43 14.78
C ALA A 149 5.94 2.00 14.46
N TRP A 150 6.24 2.25 13.19
CA TRP A 150 7.48 2.95 12.81
C TRP A 150 7.56 4.37 13.40
N GLN A 151 6.48 5.15 13.34
CA GLN A 151 6.45 6.50 13.92
C GLN A 151 6.68 6.48 15.44
N GLU A 152 6.06 5.54 16.15
CA GLU A 152 6.26 5.34 17.59
C GLU A 152 7.72 5.05 17.92
N GLN A 153 8.39 4.19 17.15
CA GLN A 153 9.81 3.90 17.33
C GLN A 153 10.71 5.10 17.08
N VAL A 154 10.38 5.90 16.07
CA VAL A 154 11.10 7.15 15.80
C VAL A 154 10.95 8.12 16.97
N PHE A 155 9.74 8.26 17.53
CA PHE A 155 9.52 9.11 18.69
C PHE A 155 10.20 8.57 19.95
N ALA A 156 10.16 7.26 20.19
CA ALA A 156 10.87 6.64 21.30
C ALA A 156 12.39 6.87 21.20
N LEU A 157 12.97 6.70 20.01
CA LEU A 157 14.39 6.97 19.79
C LEU A 157 14.74 8.45 19.98
N ARG A 158 13.91 9.37 19.45
CA ARG A 158 14.09 10.80 19.67
C ARG A 158 14.05 11.16 21.15
N ASP A 159 13.12 10.58 21.89
CA ASP A 159 12.94 10.85 23.31
C ASP A 159 14.08 10.25 24.15
N ALA A 160 14.68 9.14 23.73
CA ALA A 160 15.89 8.59 24.32
C ALA A 160 17.15 9.44 24.02
N LEU A 161 17.30 9.96 22.81
CA LEU A 161 18.46 10.77 22.41
C LEU A 161 18.40 12.21 22.92
N TYR A 162 17.20 12.78 22.98
CA TYR A 162 16.96 14.16 23.36
C TYR A 162 15.88 14.21 24.46
N PRO A 163 16.16 13.68 25.66
CA PRO A 163 15.19 13.65 26.74
C PRO A 163 14.75 15.06 27.14
N VAL A 164 13.53 15.19 27.64
CA VAL A 164 13.04 16.48 28.15
C VAL A 164 13.88 16.87 29.37
N PRO A 165 14.45 18.09 29.43
CA PRO A 165 15.23 18.54 30.59
C PRO A 165 14.42 18.45 31.90
N GLU A 166 15.07 18.01 32.98
CA GLU A 166 14.43 17.82 34.29
C GLU A 166 13.87 19.12 34.88
N ASP A 167 14.48 20.25 34.53
CA ASP A 167 14.02 21.58 34.94
C ASP A 167 12.80 22.09 34.16
N GLY A 168 12.34 21.31 33.17
CA GLY A 168 11.21 21.64 32.32
C GLY A 168 11.46 22.81 31.37
N ARG A 169 12.72 23.22 31.17
CA ARG A 169 13.08 24.39 30.36
C ARG A 169 13.89 23.94 29.14
N PRO A 170 13.23 23.50 28.05
CA PRO A 170 13.92 23.15 26.82
C PRO A 170 14.69 24.35 26.26
N SER A 171 15.98 24.15 25.99
CA SER A 171 16.81 25.13 25.31
C SER A 171 16.47 25.21 23.82
N HIS A 172 16.93 26.27 23.16
CA HIS A 172 16.81 26.39 21.71
C HIS A 172 17.51 25.22 20.99
N ASP A 173 18.73 24.88 21.42
CA ASP A 173 19.51 23.78 20.85
C ASP A 173 18.81 22.42 20.99
N TRP A 174 18.11 22.19 22.11
CA TRP A 174 17.31 20.98 22.31
C TRP A 174 16.14 20.91 21.31
N PHE A 175 15.46 22.04 21.08
CA PHE A 175 14.34 22.11 20.14
C PHE A 175 14.82 21.87 18.71
N ASP A 176 15.90 22.54 18.31
CA ASP A 176 16.49 22.40 16.97
C ASP A 176 16.97 20.98 16.69
N ALA A 177 17.58 20.32 17.67
CA ALA A 177 18.04 18.95 17.53
C ALA A 177 16.87 17.97 17.31
N ARG A 178 15.77 18.16 18.06
CA ARG A 178 14.55 17.33 17.91
C ARG A 178 13.80 17.62 16.62
N ASP A 179 13.73 18.88 16.19
CA ASP A 179 13.09 19.25 14.93
C ASP A 179 13.89 18.74 13.73
N SER A 180 15.22 18.84 13.78
CA SER A 180 16.13 18.28 12.78
C SER A 180 15.96 16.75 12.66
N PHE A 181 15.83 16.08 13.80
CA PHE A 181 15.60 14.63 13.85
C PHE A 181 14.23 14.23 13.27
N ASP A 182 13.17 14.92 13.69
CA ASP A 182 11.81 14.70 13.17
C ASP A 182 11.74 14.97 11.66
N THR A 183 12.47 15.96 11.18
CA THR A 183 12.57 16.33 9.75
C THR A 183 13.34 15.27 8.96
N LEU A 184 14.48 14.81 9.47
CA LEU A 184 15.30 13.78 8.83
C LEU A 184 14.51 12.50 8.56
N LEU A 185 13.74 12.05 9.56
CA LEU A 185 12.93 10.84 9.44
C LEU A 185 11.55 11.13 8.84
N ALA A 186 11.16 12.41 8.72
CA ALA A 186 9.82 12.88 8.37
C ALA A 186 8.73 12.25 9.27
N ALA A 187 9.04 12.14 10.56
CA ALA A 187 8.25 11.46 11.58
C ALA A 187 6.85 12.06 11.78
N ARG A 188 6.65 13.33 11.40
CA ARG A 188 5.40 14.08 11.62
C ARG A 188 4.36 13.91 10.51
N VAL A 189 4.72 13.28 9.40
CA VAL A 189 3.77 13.05 8.29
C VAL A 189 2.86 11.88 8.67
N SER A 190 1.55 12.09 8.71
CA SER A 190 0.59 11.03 9.04
C SER A 190 0.48 9.96 7.95
N ALA A 191 0.20 8.71 8.37
CA ALA A 191 -0.03 7.60 7.45
C ALA A 191 -1.09 7.92 6.37
N GLY A 192 -2.19 8.59 6.77
CA GLY A 192 -3.24 9.02 5.86
C GLY A 192 -2.74 10.00 4.80
N ARG A 193 -1.89 10.97 5.16
CA ARG A 193 -1.31 11.91 4.18
C ARG A 193 -0.38 11.19 3.21
N VAL A 194 0.38 10.19 3.67
CA VAL A 194 1.21 9.34 2.78
C VAL A 194 0.35 8.53 1.82
N LEU A 195 -0.70 7.86 2.32
CA LEU A 195 -1.63 7.11 1.47
C LEU A 195 -2.29 8.01 0.43
N THR A 196 -2.84 9.15 0.84
CA THR A 196 -3.44 10.12 -0.08
C THR A 196 -2.44 10.62 -1.11
N ALA A 197 -1.17 10.83 -0.75
CA ALA A 197 -0.15 11.24 -1.71
C ALA A 197 0.13 10.14 -2.74
N VAL A 198 0.34 8.89 -2.31
CA VAL A 198 0.64 7.76 -3.20
C VAL A 198 -0.53 7.48 -4.15
N PHE A 199 -1.75 7.38 -3.63
CA PHE A 199 -2.94 7.13 -4.45
C PHE A 199 -3.37 8.37 -5.24
N GLY A 200 -3.14 9.57 -4.73
CA GLY A 200 -3.46 10.83 -5.39
C GLY A 200 -2.63 11.06 -6.66
N VAL A 201 -1.34 10.67 -6.66
CA VAL A 201 -0.51 10.69 -7.88
C VAL A 201 -1.08 9.80 -8.98
N LEU A 202 -1.84 8.76 -8.60
CA LEU A 202 -2.49 7.84 -9.54
C LEU A 202 -3.91 8.28 -9.92
N ALA A 203 -4.44 9.34 -9.30
CA ALA A 203 -5.81 9.81 -9.53
C ALA A 203 -6.09 10.23 -10.98
N PRO A 204 -5.19 10.91 -11.72
CA PRO A 204 -5.45 11.25 -13.13
C PRO A 204 -5.64 10.02 -14.03
N LEU A 205 -4.88 8.95 -13.78
CA LEU A 205 -5.03 7.67 -14.48
C LEU A 205 -6.37 7.01 -14.15
N ALA A 206 -6.73 6.96 -12.87
CA ALA A 206 -8.02 6.44 -12.42
C ALA A 206 -9.19 7.23 -13.01
N GLY A 207 -9.12 8.57 -13.00
CA GLY A 207 -10.13 9.46 -13.56
C GLY A 207 -10.31 9.29 -15.07
N SER A 208 -9.21 9.09 -15.81
CA SER A 208 -9.26 8.84 -17.25
C SER A 208 -10.02 7.55 -17.58
N VAL A 209 -9.82 6.48 -16.79
CA VAL A 209 -10.56 5.23 -16.99
C VAL A 209 -12.00 5.32 -16.51
N VAL A 210 -12.27 5.98 -15.39
CA VAL A 210 -13.66 6.24 -14.97
C VAL A 210 -14.39 7.02 -16.05
N SER A 211 -13.78 8.05 -16.63
CA SER A 211 -14.34 8.81 -17.74
C SER A 211 -14.62 7.90 -18.94
N ALA A 212 -13.64 7.11 -19.39
CA ALA A 212 -13.81 6.19 -20.52
C ALA A 212 -14.91 5.14 -20.26
N LEU A 213 -15.03 4.65 -19.02
CA LEU A 213 -16.04 3.69 -18.60
C LEU A 213 -17.46 4.26 -18.57
N LEU A 214 -17.59 5.55 -18.21
CA LEU A 214 -18.88 6.25 -18.16
C LEU A 214 -19.33 6.72 -19.54
N SER A 215 -18.40 7.13 -20.41
CA SER A 215 -18.70 7.52 -21.79
C SER A 215 -19.26 6.38 -22.64
N ALA A 216 -18.98 5.12 -22.29
CA ALA A 216 -19.48 3.94 -23.00
C ALA A 216 -20.93 3.53 -22.63
N ASN A 217 -21.62 4.31 -21.79
CA ASN A 217 -23.03 4.10 -21.43
C ASN A 217 -24.01 4.97 -22.26
N HIS A 218 -23.52 5.66 -23.31
CA HIS A 218 -24.33 6.44 -24.24
C HIS A 218 -24.30 5.86 -25.65
#